data_AF-T0LB82-F1
#
_entry.id   AF-T0LB82-F1
#
_cell.length_a   1.000
_cell.length_b   1.000
_cell.length_c   1.000
_cell.angle_alpha   90.00
_cell.angle_beta   90.00
_cell.angle_gamma   90.00
#
_symmetry.space_group_name_H-M   'P 1'
#
loop_
_entity.id
_entity.type
_entity.pdbx_description
1 polymer ?
#
loop_
_entity_poly.entity_id
_entity_poly.type
_entity_poly.pdbx_seq_one_letter_code
_entity_poly.pdbx_strand_id
1 'polypeptide(L)'
;MPFYNIHSLNEMPSLNKTMNIESVKTYEEFLKSISNTKSSAQQKFNPYEDNSGTSLSLKYDSFIIVASDTRLCSPYGIYSRDTSKIFRINNFLMTITGFYADGYELYNQLLFRVKEYEATNQMTIHSLANLCSKILYSKRFFPYYAYVSISGFCDDKPYVYGYDCIGSYESVNCICNGSGSPLVQPLLDSFIDKKNWHGGKEK
;
A
#
# COMPACT_ATOMS: atom_id res chain seq x y z
N MET A 1 45.09 17.36 -15.88
CA MET A 1 45.75 17.49 -17.19
C MET A 1 47.14 16.88 -17.09
N PRO A 2 47.48 15.92 -17.97
CA PRO A 2 48.81 15.87 -18.53
C PRO A 2 48.75 15.83 -20.07
N PHE A 3 49.57 16.67 -20.69
CA PHE A 3 49.86 16.67 -22.13
C PHE A 3 50.83 15.52 -22.45
N TYR A 4 50.62 14.82 -23.58
CA TYR A 4 51.65 14.02 -24.22
C TYR A 4 51.71 14.29 -25.72
N ASN A 5 52.96 14.32 -26.20
CA ASN A 5 53.49 14.82 -27.45
C ASN A 5 52.93 14.20 -28.74
N ILE A 6 52.78 15.05 -29.75
CA ILE A 6 52.61 14.72 -31.16
C ILE A 6 54.00 14.40 -31.72
N HIS A 7 54.38 13.12 -31.87
CA HIS A 7 55.39 12.63 -32.83
C HIS A 7 55.56 11.11 -32.69
N SER A 8 54.62 10.33 -33.23
CA SER A 8 54.86 8.95 -33.68
C SER A 8 53.69 8.47 -34.54
N LEU A 9 53.39 9.22 -35.60
CA LEU A 9 52.54 8.77 -36.70
C LEU A 9 53.50 8.22 -37.77
N ASN A 10 53.73 6.92 -37.77
CA ASN A 10 53.97 6.09 -38.95
C ASN A 10 54.17 4.64 -38.50
N GLU A 11 53.57 3.73 -39.26
CA GLU A 11 53.55 2.26 -39.11
C GLU A 11 52.37 1.70 -38.28
N MET A 12 51.24 1.54 -38.96
CA MET A 12 50.38 0.36 -38.78
C MET A 12 49.88 -0.17 -40.13
N PRO A 13 49.67 -1.50 -40.25
CA PRO A 13 49.53 -2.20 -41.50
C PRO A 13 48.16 -2.00 -42.13
N SER A 14 48.14 -2.04 -43.46
CA SER A 14 46.96 -1.95 -44.32
C SER A 14 45.86 -2.93 -43.92
N LEU A 15 44.72 -2.41 -43.46
CA LEU A 15 43.45 -3.13 -43.43
C LEU A 15 42.47 -2.42 -44.37
N ASN A 16 42.46 -2.86 -45.62
CA ASN A 16 41.37 -2.60 -46.55
C ASN A 16 40.07 -3.17 -45.96
N LYS A 17 39.22 -2.31 -45.43
CA LYS A 17 37.80 -2.59 -45.30
C LYS A 17 37.03 -1.36 -45.76
N THR A 18 36.75 -1.34 -47.05
CA THR A 18 35.69 -0.51 -47.64
C THR A 18 34.46 -0.64 -46.75
N MET A 19 34.07 0.45 -46.09
CA MET A 19 32.77 0.53 -45.44
C MET A 19 31.72 0.51 -46.55
N ASN A 20 31.14 -0.67 -46.78
CA ASN A 20 29.89 -0.78 -47.53
C ASN A 20 28.81 -0.05 -46.73
N ILE A 21 28.46 1.13 -47.21
CA ILE A 21 27.26 1.88 -46.80
C ILE A 21 26.10 1.20 -47.52
N GLU A 22 25.57 0.11 -46.95
CA GLU A 22 24.31 -0.48 -47.38
C GLU A 22 23.37 -0.66 -46.18
N SER A 23 22.10 -0.36 -46.44
CA SER A 23 20.91 -0.40 -45.58
C SER A 23 20.68 0.81 -44.63
N VAL A 24 20.43 1.98 -45.23
CA VAL A 24 19.46 2.92 -44.64
C VAL A 24 18.12 2.19 -44.61
N LYS A 25 17.55 1.94 -43.42
CA LYS A 25 16.23 1.31 -43.29
C LYS A 25 15.23 2.08 -44.15
N THR A 26 14.58 1.40 -45.08
CA THR A 26 13.62 2.02 -46.00
C THR A 26 12.50 2.66 -45.16
N TYR A 27 11.94 3.79 -45.59
CA TYR A 27 10.86 4.47 -44.85
C TYR A 27 9.70 3.51 -44.53
N GLU A 28 9.42 2.56 -45.41
CA GLU A 28 8.45 1.49 -45.19
C GLU A 28 8.82 0.52 -44.07
N GLU A 29 10.09 0.16 -43.92
CA GLU A 29 10.57 -0.69 -42.82
C GLU A 29 10.52 0.06 -41.49
N PHE A 30 10.78 1.36 -41.51
CA PHE A 30 10.58 2.24 -40.36
C PHE A 30 9.09 2.34 -39.98
N LEU A 31 8.19 2.56 -40.93
CA LEU A 31 6.75 2.56 -40.71
C LEU A 31 6.23 1.21 -40.21
N LYS A 32 6.78 0.10 -40.70
CA LYS A 32 6.44 -1.27 -40.27
C LYS A 32 6.95 -1.57 -38.85
N SER A 33 8.09 -0.98 -38.46
CA SER A 33 8.57 -1.02 -37.08
C SER A 33 7.69 -0.21 -36.12
N ILE A 34 7.15 0.93 -36.59
CA ILE A 34 6.19 1.77 -35.85
C ILE A 34 4.83 1.06 -35.73
N SER A 35 4.36 0.39 -36.79
CA SER A 35 3.12 -0.37 -36.72
C SER A 35 3.24 -1.59 -35.80
N ASN A 36 4.40 -2.27 -35.80
CA ASN A 36 4.69 -3.39 -34.89
C ASN A 36 4.93 -2.94 -33.43
N THR A 37 5.32 -1.68 -33.18
CA THR A 37 5.35 -1.15 -31.80
C THR A 37 3.96 -0.73 -31.31
N LYS A 38 3.03 -0.39 -32.22
CA LYS A 38 1.62 -0.11 -31.86
C LYS A 38 0.84 -1.35 -31.42
N SER A 39 1.33 -2.55 -31.70
CA SER A 39 0.83 -3.79 -31.07
C SER A 39 1.49 -4.03 -29.70
N SER A 40 1.83 -2.98 -28.95
CA SER A 40 1.86 -3.09 -27.49
C SER A 40 0.47 -3.55 -27.09
N ALA A 41 0.33 -4.81 -26.66
CA ALA A 41 -0.93 -5.37 -26.18
C ALA A 41 -1.65 -4.29 -25.35
N GLN A 42 -2.77 -3.79 -25.86
CA GLN A 42 -3.49 -2.69 -25.25
C GLN A 42 -3.73 -3.07 -23.80
N GLN A 43 -3.04 -2.41 -22.86
CA GLN A 43 -3.15 -2.81 -21.47
C GLN A 43 -4.61 -2.67 -21.08
N LYS A 44 -5.26 -3.81 -20.81
CA LYS A 44 -6.64 -3.83 -20.34
C LYS A 44 -6.67 -3.02 -19.06
N PHE A 45 -7.61 -2.09 -18.97
CA PHE A 45 -7.78 -1.27 -17.78
C PHE A 45 -7.94 -2.15 -16.54
N ASN A 46 -7.06 -1.95 -15.55
CA ASN A 46 -7.19 -2.53 -14.22
C ASN A 46 -7.66 -1.41 -13.27
N PRO A 47 -8.82 -1.55 -12.61
CA PRO A 47 -9.33 -0.52 -11.71
C PRO A 47 -8.54 -0.37 -10.41
N TYR A 48 -7.68 -1.35 -10.07
CA TYR A 48 -6.94 -1.36 -8.81
C TYR A 48 -5.44 -1.12 -9.01
N GLU A 49 -4.85 -0.39 -8.07
CA GLU A 49 -3.40 -0.23 -7.92
C GLU A 49 -3.02 -0.54 -6.47
N ASP A 50 -1.91 -1.26 -6.23
CA ASP A 50 -1.39 -1.42 -4.89
C ASP A 50 -0.45 -0.26 -4.57
N ASN A 51 -0.86 0.63 -3.65
CA ASN A 51 -0.02 1.74 -3.21
C ASN A 51 0.89 1.39 -2.03
N SER A 52 0.94 0.10 -1.66
CA SER A 52 1.74 -0.42 -0.57
C SER A 52 1.39 0.28 0.76
N GLY A 53 2.39 0.42 1.62
CA GLY A 53 2.24 0.98 2.95
C GLY A 53 2.11 -0.09 4.02
N THR A 54 2.43 0.29 5.24
CA THR A 54 2.38 -0.58 6.42
C THR A 54 1.79 0.21 7.58
N SER A 55 0.76 -0.35 8.20
CA SER A 55 0.15 0.22 9.40
C SER A 55 0.12 -0.82 10.52
N LEU A 56 0.29 -0.36 11.74
CA LEU A 56 0.30 -1.15 12.97
C LEU A 56 -0.69 -0.53 13.95
N SER A 57 -1.53 -1.37 14.54
CA SER A 57 -2.39 -1.01 15.67
C SER A 57 -2.15 -1.99 16.81
N LEU A 58 -1.87 -1.48 18.01
CA LEU A 58 -1.60 -2.25 19.21
C LEU A 58 -2.41 -1.68 20.38
N LYS A 59 -3.05 -2.59 21.09
CA LYS A 59 -3.79 -2.33 22.32
C LYS A 59 -2.96 -2.77 23.51
N TYR A 60 -2.87 -1.88 24.49
CA TYR A 60 -2.39 -2.18 25.84
C TYR A 60 -3.49 -1.86 26.85
N ASP A 61 -3.32 -2.21 28.13
CA ASP A 61 -4.39 -2.11 29.13
C ASP A 61 -4.95 -0.67 29.29
N SER A 62 -4.13 0.36 29.10
CA SER A 62 -4.51 1.77 29.32
C SER A 62 -4.39 2.67 28.09
N PHE A 63 -3.74 2.22 27.02
CA PHE A 63 -3.50 3.04 25.84
C PHE A 63 -3.53 2.21 24.56
N ILE A 64 -3.69 2.90 23.43
CA ILE A 64 -3.62 2.31 22.10
C ILE A 64 -2.50 3.02 21.35
N ILE A 65 -1.64 2.24 20.70
CA ILE A 65 -0.64 2.74 19.77
C ILE A 65 -1.12 2.44 18.35
N VAL A 66 -1.20 3.49 17.54
CA VAL A 66 -1.45 3.38 16.10
C VAL A 66 -0.28 4.04 15.38
N ALA A 67 0.37 3.31 14.48
CA ALA A 67 1.51 3.77 13.71
C ALA A 67 1.34 3.39 12.25
N SER A 68 1.86 4.21 11.35
CA SER A 68 1.94 3.88 9.93
C SER A 68 3.17 4.49 9.31
N ASP A 69 3.63 3.91 8.21
CA ASP A 69 4.56 4.59 7.33
C ASP A 69 3.86 5.73 6.58
N THR A 70 4.65 6.68 6.07
CA THR A 70 4.15 7.85 5.34
C THR A 70 4.34 7.76 3.83
N ARG A 71 4.92 6.67 3.33
CA ARG A 71 5.29 6.55 1.91
C ARG A 71 4.09 6.09 1.08
N LEU A 72 3.80 6.79 -0.01
CA LEU A 72 2.82 6.39 -1.01
C LEU A 72 3.55 6.04 -2.30
N CYS A 73 3.34 4.83 -2.80
CA CYS A 73 4.08 4.31 -3.95
C CYS A 73 3.18 3.80 -5.07
N SER A 74 3.80 3.62 -6.23
CA SER A 74 3.40 2.66 -7.26
C SER A 74 4.51 1.60 -7.37
N PRO A 75 4.35 0.55 -8.19
CA PRO A 75 5.33 -0.54 -8.28
C PRO A 75 6.80 -0.12 -8.47
N TYR A 76 7.05 0.98 -9.19
CA TYR A 76 8.41 1.50 -9.43
C TYR A 76 8.56 3.01 -9.17
N GLY A 77 7.55 3.63 -8.54
CA GLY A 77 7.51 5.07 -8.32
C GLY A 77 7.13 5.42 -6.89
N ILE A 78 7.66 6.54 -6.38
CA ILE A 78 7.20 7.12 -5.12
C ILE A 78 6.37 8.34 -5.48
N TYR A 79 5.07 8.30 -5.18
CA TYR A 79 4.18 9.44 -5.37
C TYR A 79 4.41 10.48 -4.29
N SER A 80 4.47 10.06 -3.03
CA SER A 80 4.76 10.94 -1.89
C SER A 80 5.54 10.20 -0.83
N ARG A 81 6.36 10.95 -0.08
CA ARG A 81 7.06 10.48 1.12
C ARG A 81 6.35 10.88 2.41
N ASP A 82 5.36 11.75 2.30
CA ASP A 82 4.63 12.34 3.42
C ASP A 82 3.13 12.26 3.15
N THR A 83 2.54 11.10 3.42
CA THR A 83 1.11 10.84 3.31
C THR A 83 0.69 9.97 4.47
N SER A 84 -0.14 10.53 5.36
CA SER A 84 -0.69 9.79 6.48
C SER A 84 -1.62 8.68 5.99
N LYS A 85 -1.49 7.51 6.61
CA LYS A 85 -2.43 6.38 6.46
C LYS A 85 -3.35 6.24 7.66
N ILE A 86 -3.17 7.10 8.66
CA ILE A 86 -3.98 7.16 9.87
C ILE A 86 -4.96 8.32 9.69
N PHE A 87 -6.24 8.00 9.79
CA PHE A 87 -7.35 8.92 9.68
C PHE A 87 -8.15 8.92 10.97
N ARG A 88 -8.64 10.09 11.37
CA ARG A 88 -9.40 10.25 12.61
C ARG A 88 -10.89 10.31 12.30
N ILE A 89 -11.68 9.46 12.96
CA ILE A 89 -13.14 9.47 12.92
C ILE A 89 -13.61 9.79 14.33
N ASN A 90 -13.92 11.06 14.60
CA ASN A 90 -14.30 11.56 15.92
C ASN A 90 -13.26 11.20 17.01
N ASN A 91 -13.58 10.24 17.88
CA ASN A 91 -12.68 9.75 18.94
C ASN A 91 -11.97 8.44 18.60
N PHE A 92 -12.19 7.93 17.39
CA PHE A 92 -11.62 6.68 16.87
C PHE A 92 -10.54 6.98 15.83
N LEU A 93 -9.60 6.05 15.67
CA LEU A 93 -8.56 6.08 14.67
C LEU A 93 -8.77 4.93 13.68
N MET A 94 -8.62 5.22 12.41
CA MET A 94 -8.71 4.27 11.32
C MET A 94 -7.38 4.25 10.57
N THR A 95 -6.84 3.07 10.30
CA THR A 95 -5.67 2.92 9.41
C THR A 95 -6.08 2.33 8.08
N ILE A 96 -5.35 2.68 7.02
CA ILE A 96 -5.65 2.29 5.64
C ILE A 96 -4.37 1.85 4.94
N THR A 97 -4.39 0.67 4.33
CA THR A 97 -3.28 0.13 3.53
C THR A 97 -3.82 -0.59 2.28
N GLY A 98 -3.01 -0.74 1.24
CA GLY A 98 -3.44 -1.29 -0.06
C GLY A 98 -3.67 -0.20 -1.09
N PHE A 99 -4.82 -0.20 -1.77
CA PHE A 99 -5.18 0.86 -2.70
C PHE A 99 -5.67 2.10 -1.96
N TYR A 100 -4.90 3.18 -2.07
CA TYR A 100 -5.13 4.39 -1.29
C TYR A 100 -6.46 5.07 -1.63
N ALA A 101 -6.84 5.08 -2.91
CA ALA A 101 -8.07 5.72 -3.36
C ALA A 101 -9.32 5.03 -2.78
N ASP A 102 -9.38 3.70 -2.83
CA ASP A 102 -10.46 2.90 -2.25
C ASP A 102 -10.57 3.09 -0.74
N GLY A 103 -9.43 3.07 -0.06
CA GLY A 103 -9.39 3.30 1.37
C GLY A 103 -9.88 4.71 1.74
N TYR A 104 -9.42 5.74 1.02
CA TYR A 104 -9.87 7.11 1.25
C TYR A 104 -11.38 7.28 1.01
N GLU A 105 -11.93 6.63 -0.01
CA GLU A 105 -13.37 6.60 -0.26
C GLU A 105 -14.13 5.90 0.88
N LEU A 106 -13.63 4.75 1.36
CA LEU A 106 -14.20 4.05 2.51
C LEU A 106 -14.22 4.95 3.76
N TYR A 107 -13.14 5.70 4.01
CA TYR A 107 -13.09 6.67 5.09
C TYR A 107 -14.15 7.77 4.94
N ASN A 108 -14.34 8.33 3.74
CA ASN A 108 -15.37 9.35 3.51
C ASN A 108 -16.79 8.80 3.73
N GLN A 109 -17.06 7.58 3.25
CA GLN A 109 -18.34 6.90 3.46
C GLN A 109 -18.59 6.67 4.96
N LEU A 110 -17.58 6.20 5.70
CA LEU A 110 -17.68 6.03 7.14
C LEU A 110 -17.94 7.36 7.85
N LEU A 111 -17.20 8.42 7.52
CA LEU A 111 -17.38 9.74 8.10
C LEU A 111 -18.81 10.26 7.91
N PHE A 112 -19.37 10.09 6.71
CA PHE A 112 -20.75 10.47 6.40
C PHE A 112 -21.76 9.68 7.23
N ARG A 113 -21.65 8.35 7.26
CA ARG A 113 -22.58 7.47 8.00
C ARG A 113 -22.48 7.63 9.52
N VAL A 114 -21.29 7.92 10.04
CA VAL A 114 -21.10 8.23 11.47
C VAL A 114 -21.82 9.53 11.83
N LYS A 115 -21.66 10.58 11.03
CA LYS A 115 -22.37 11.85 11.24
C LYS A 115 -23.89 11.69 11.19
N GLU A 116 -24.39 10.89 10.26
CA GLU A 116 -25.82 10.57 10.15
C GLU A 116 -26.31 9.82 11.40
N TYR A 117 -25.56 8.83 11.88
CA TYR A 117 -25.91 8.08 13.08
C TYR A 117 -25.90 8.96 14.34
N GLU A 118 -24.89 9.82 14.48
CA GLU A 118 -24.71 10.73 15.62
C GLU A 118 -25.81 11.80 15.73
N ALA A 119 -26.58 12.04 14.68
CA ALA A 119 -27.78 12.87 14.77
C ALA A 119 -28.86 12.26 15.70
N THR A 120 -28.81 10.94 15.93
CA THR A 120 -29.80 10.22 16.74
C THR A 120 -29.21 9.54 17.98
N ASN A 121 -28.02 8.94 17.85
CA ASN A 121 -27.39 8.14 18.88
C ASN A 121 -25.87 8.30 18.88
N GLN A 122 -25.23 8.22 20.04
CA GLN A 122 -23.78 8.30 20.13
C GLN A 122 -23.12 7.03 19.54
N MET A 123 -22.12 7.22 18.68
CA MET A 123 -21.41 6.10 18.05
C MET A 123 -20.44 5.44 19.03
N THR A 124 -20.59 4.14 19.26
CA THR A 124 -19.61 3.31 19.98
C THR A 124 -18.64 2.65 18.99
N ILE A 125 -17.47 2.22 19.47
CA ILE A 125 -16.51 1.53 18.60
C ILE A 125 -17.07 0.21 18.04
N HIS A 126 -17.90 -0.50 18.81
CA HIS A 126 -18.56 -1.74 18.35
C HIS A 126 -19.56 -1.48 17.22
N SER A 127 -20.31 -0.38 17.30
CA SER A 127 -21.24 0.05 16.25
C SER A 127 -20.48 0.48 15.00
N LEU A 128 -19.41 1.26 15.16
CA LEU A 128 -18.53 1.66 14.07
C LEU A 128 -17.91 0.43 13.39
N ALA A 129 -17.51 -0.56 14.19
CA ALA A 129 -16.88 -1.76 13.67
C ALA A 129 -17.83 -2.57 12.78
N ASN A 130 -19.07 -2.74 13.24
CA ASN A 130 -20.15 -3.38 12.47
C ASN A 130 -20.53 -2.58 11.22
N LEU A 131 -20.56 -1.25 11.32
CA LEU A 131 -20.86 -0.38 10.19
C LEU A 131 -19.80 -0.53 9.09
N CYS A 132 -18.51 -0.53 9.45
CA CYS A 132 -17.41 -0.73 8.51
C CYS A 132 -17.52 -2.07 7.78
N SER A 133 -17.77 -3.16 8.53
CA SER A 133 -18.01 -4.49 7.97
C SER A 133 -19.13 -4.50 6.93
N LYS A 134 -20.26 -3.87 7.22
CA LYS A 134 -21.40 -3.76 6.30
C LYS A 134 -21.07 -2.96 5.03
N ILE A 135 -20.32 -1.86 5.15
CA ILE A 135 -19.92 -1.05 4.00
C ILE A 135 -18.98 -1.84 3.08
N LEU A 136 -17.97 -2.51 3.64
CA LEU A 136 -17.06 -3.37 2.88
C LEU A 136 -17.83 -4.49 2.18
N TYR A 137 -18.73 -5.16 2.91
CA TYR A 137 -19.52 -6.27 2.37
C TYR A 137 -20.52 -5.83 1.30
N SER A 138 -21.04 -4.59 1.39
CA SER A 138 -21.96 -4.05 0.37
C SER A 138 -21.36 -4.04 -1.03
N LYS A 139 -20.03 -3.97 -1.13
CA LYS A 139 -19.28 -4.01 -2.38
C LYS A 139 -18.64 -5.37 -2.67
N ARG A 140 -19.21 -6.48 -2.20
CA ARG A 140 -18.66 -7.84 -2.35
C ARG A 140 -18.24 -8.23 -3.78
N PHE A 141 -18.94 -7.74 -4.81
CA PHE A 141 -18.68 -8.06 -6.23
C PHE A 141 -17.71 -7.09 -6.92
N PHE A 142 -17.41 -5.95 -6.28
CA PHE A 142 -16.40 -5.01 -6.71
C PHE A 142 -15.78 -4.37 -5.45
N PRO A 143 -14.98 -5.15 -4.70
CA PRO A 143 -14.60 -4.82 -3.32
C PRO A 143 -13.69 -3.61 -3.26
N TYR A 144 -13.64 -2.98 -2.10
CA TYR A 144 -12.57 -2.04 -1.79
C TYR A 144 -11.28 -2.83 -1.60
N TYR A 145 -10.24 -2.50 -2.37
CA TYR A 145 -8.91 -3.09 -2.18
C TYR A 145 -8.16 -2.35 -1.06
N ALA A 146 -8.68 -2.43 0.16
CA ALA A 146 -8.11 -1.76 1.32
C ALA A 146 -8.16 -2.66 2.55
N TYR A 147 -7.01 -2.80 3.20
CA TYR A 147 -6.90 -3.43 4.52
C TYR A 147 -6.93 -2.33 5.56
N VAL A 148 -7.93 -2.40 6.44
CA VAL A 148 -8.21 -1.35 7.42
C VAL A 148 -8.15 -1.89 8.83
N SER A 149 -7.79 -1.02 9.77
CA SER A 149 -7.97 -1.30 11.19
C SER A 149 -8.65 -0.12 11.86
N ILE A 150 -9.53 -0.39 12.82
CA ILE A 150 -10.23 0.64 13.60
C ILE A 150 -9.85 0.46 15.06
N SER A 151 -9.39 1.54 15.68
CA SER A 151 -8.90 1.53 17.05
C SER A 151 -9.54 2.65 17.87
N GLY A 152 -9.81 2.38 19.14
CA GLY A 152 -10.34 3.38 20.07
C GLY A 152 -10.88 2.77 21.35
N PHE A 153 -11.57 3.58 22.14
CA PHE A 153 -12.00 3.23 23.49
C PHE A 153 -13.51 3.09 23.58
N CYS A 154 -13.96 2.16 24.43
CA CYS A 154 -15.35 2.05 24.89
C CYS A 154 -15.32 1.76 26.39
N ASP A 155 -15.97 2.60 27.19
CA ASP A 155 -16.01 2.49 28.65
C ASP A 155 -14.61 2.31 29.28
N ASP A 156 -13.67 3.17 28.86
CA ASP A 156 -12.25 3.16 29.25
C ASP A 156 -11.47 1.88 28.90
N LYS A 157 -12.09 0.95 28.15
CA LYS A 157 -11.42 -0.24 27.63
C LYS A 157 -10.98 -0.01 26.19
N PRO A 158 -9.70 -0.32 25.86
CA PRO A 158 -9.21 -0.21 24.51
C PRO A 158 -9.67 -1.39 23.66
N TYR A 159 -10.00 -1.10 22.40
CA TYR A 159 -10.35 -2.09 21.38
C TYR A 159 -9.66 -1.75 20.06
N VAL A 160 -9.21 -2.79 19.38
CA VAL A 160 -8.62 -2.73 18.04
C VAL A 160 -9.31 -3.79 17.20
N TYR A 161 -9.87 -3.38 16.06
CA TYR A 161 -10.53 -4.23 15.10
C TYR A 161 -9.72 -4.29 13.81
N GLY A 162 -9.42 -5.51 13.36
CA GLY A 162 -8.82 -5.78 12.07
C GLY A 162 -9.86 -6.19 11.04
N TYR A 163 -9.70 -5.77 9.78
CA TYR A 163 -10.62 -6.09 8.69
C TYR A 163 -9.90 -6.72 7.50
N ASP A 164 -10.61 -7.64 6.84
CA ASP A 164 -10.32 -8.06 5.47
C ASP A 164 -11.04 -7.16 4.44
N CYS A 165 -10.62 -7.20 3.18
CA CYS A 165 -11.18 -6.42 2.07
C CYS A 165 -12.69 -6.63 1.85
N ILE A 166 -13.24 -7.75 2.35
CA ILE A 166 -14.65 -8.12 2.19
C ILE A 166 -15.49 -7.71 3.41
N GLY A 167 -14.86 -7.28 4.50
CA GLY A 167 -15.56 -6.83 5.71
C GLY A 167 -15.69 -7.88 6.81
N SER A 168 -15.01 -9.02 6.70
CA SER A 168 -14.80 -9.88 7.88
C SER A 168 -13.92 -9.13 8.87
N TYR A 169 -14.25 -9.18 10.16
CA TYR A 169 -13.52 -8.44 11.17
C TYR A 169 -13.42 -9.20 12.49
N GLU A 170 -12.37 -8.91 13.25
CA GLU A 170 -12.13 -9.48 14.57
C GLU A 170 -11.51 -8.46 15.52
N SER A 171 -11.72 -8.66 16.82
CA SER A 171 -11.07 -7.90 17.88
C SER A 171 -9.73 -8.55 18.22
N VAL A 172 -8.64 -7.80 18.08
CA VAL A 172 -7.27 -8.31 18.26
C VAL A 172 -6.47 -7.44 19.22
N ASN A 173 -5.42 -8.00 19.83
CA ASN A 173 -4.51 -7.25 20.70
C ASN A 173 -3.53 -6.41 19.89
N CYS A 174 -3.05 -6.96 18.77
CA CYS A 174 -2.14 -6.28 17.86
C CYS A 174 -2.39 -6.75 16.43
N ILE A 175 -2.26 -5.84 15.47
CA ILE A 175 -2.41 -6.13 14.05
C ILE A 175 -1.49 -5.26 13.23
N CYS A 176 -0.83 -5.87 12.25
CA CYS A 176 -0.10 -5.18 11.21
C CYS A 176 -0.75 -5.46 9.85
N ASN A 177 -1.05 -4.41 9.09
CA ASN A 177 -1.60 -4.49 7.74
C ASN A 177 -0.64 -3.89 6.72
N GLY A 178 -0.79 -4.30 5.46
CA GLY A 178 -0.01 -3.80 4.33
C GLY A 178 1.25 -4.61 4.05
N SER A 179 2.17 -4.05 3.26
CA SER A 179 3.30 -4.78 2.67
C SER A 179 4.33 -5.29 3.67
N GLY A 180 4.52 -4.60 4.79
CA GLY A 180 5.42 -5.01 5.88
C GLY A 180 4.80 -5.98 6.89
N SER A 181 3.50 -6.30 6.77
CA SER A 181 2.79 -7.18 7.71
C SER A 181 3.49 -8.53 7.94
N PRO A 182 3.98 -9.26 6.90
CA PRO A 182 4.66 -10.54 7.10
C PRO A 182 5.95 -10.48 7.93
N LEU A 183 6.57 -9.29 8.02
CA LEU A 183 7.78 -9.07 8.81
C LEU A 183 7.45 -8.66 10.24
N VAL A 184 6.45 -7.79 10.41
CA VAL A 184 6.12 -7.17 11.70
C VAL A 184 5.19 -8.06 12.52
N GLN A 185 4.19 -8.71 11.92
CA GLN A 185 3.20 -9.51 12.65
C GLN A 185 3.84 -10.62 13.50
N PRO A 186 4.80 -11.43 13.00
CA PRO A 186 5.43 -12.47 13.82
C PRO A 186 6.21 -11.92 15.02
N LEU A 187 6.76 -10.71 14.90
CA LEU A 187 7.45 -10.04 16.01
C LEU A 187 6.45 -9.63 17.09
N LEU A 188 5.30 -9.08 16.70
CA LEU A 188 4.23 -8.74 17.64
C LEU A 188 3.68 -9.97 18.34
N ASP A 189 3.43 -11.05 17.60
CA ASP A 189 2.93 -12.31 18.17
C ASP A 189 3.92 -12.90 19.20
N SER A 190 5.23 -12.73 18.97
CA SER A 190 6.27 -13.17 19.89
C SER A 190 6.38 -12.28 21.13
N PHE A 191 6.45 -10.95 20.97
CA PHE A 191 6.71 -10.02 22.06
C PHE A 191 5.48 -9.66 22.89
N ILE A 192 4.33 -9.52 22.23
CA ILE A 192 3.09 -9.04 22.85
C ILE A 192 2.27 -10.22 23.35
N ASP A 193 1.96 -11.17 22.46
CA ASP A 193 1.13 -12.32 22.82
C ASP A 193 1.94 -13.43 23.53
N LYS A 194 3.28 -13.39 23.48
CA LYS A 194 4.20 -14.35 24.14
C LYS A 194 3.93 -15.83 23.82
N LYS A 195 3.27 -16.11 22.70
CA LYS A 195 2.85 -17.46 22.30
C LYS A 195 4.01 -18.47 22.17
N ASN A 196 5.20 -17.96 21.84
CA ASN A 196 6.38 -18.77 21.52
C ASN A 196 7.43 -18.83 22.65
N TRP A 197 7.17 -18.22 23.81
CA TRP A 197 8.14 -18.17 24.91
C TRP A 197 7.85 -19.30 25.91
N HIS A 198 8.83 -20.18 26.16
CA HIS A 198 8.72 -21.23 27.16
C HIS A 198 8.61 -20.59 28.57
N GLY A 199 7.41 -20.65 29.16
CA GLY A 199 7.05 -19.97 30.41
C GLY A 199 6.07 -18.80 30.25
N GLY A 200 5.66 -18.47 29.02
CA GLY A 200 4.72 -17.39 28.70
C GLY A 200 3.26 -17.77 28.85
N LYS A 201 2.83 -18.20 30.04
CA LYS A 201 1.42 -18.18 30.42
C LYS A 201 1.29 -17.70 31.85
N GLU A 202 0.79 -16.47 32.00
CA GLU A 202 -0.08 -16.01 33.07
C GLU A 202 -0.44 -14.55 32.80
N LYS A 203 -1.53 -14.34 32.07
CA LYS A 203 -2.45 -13.20 32.22
C LYS A 203 -3.84 -13.67 31.83
#